data_AF-A0A9X5UBT5-F1
#
_entry.id   AF-A0A9X5UBT5-F1
#
_cell.length_a   1.000
_cell.length_b   1.000
_cell.length_c   1.000
_cell.angle_alpha   90.00
_cell.angle_beta   90.00
_cell.angle_gamma   90.00
#
_symmetry.space_group_name_H-M   'P 1'
#
loop_
_entity.id
_entity.type
_entity.pdbx_description
1 polymer ?
#
loop_
_entity_poly.entity_id
_entity_poly.type
_entity_poly.pdbx_seq_one_letter_code
_entity_poly.pdbx_strand_id
1 'polypeptide(L)'
;MLAHRAFDAVSVIDIIRAAGVSKASFYFYFASKQAVLAELVRQAVRRGHEAADPWVSPDAAGPSDPVEGLRQGVTDGARLWRENAGVLKAIVESWGSDDGLRALWLDQMNSFTDAAVTRIEADPEALRHLGGVDVQATAAGLTWLGERLYYLAAAGVPPFDDQTVLIDTLTNAWTATLYGRRAADGRPAGGAIVDGHEGR
;
A
#
# COMPACT_ATOMS: atom_id res chain seq x y z
N MET A 1 7.28 -10.44 -17.19
CA MET A 1 6.57 -9.79 -18.32
C MET A 1 6.03 -8.42 -17.94
N LEU A 2 5.16 -8.31 -16.92
CA LEU A 2 4.58 -7.02 -16.47
C LEU A 2 5.61 -6.03 -15.89
N ALA A 3 6.82 -6.50 -15.56
CA ALA A 3 7.94 -5.62 -15.22
C ALA A 3 8.43 -4.73 -16.39
N HIS A 4 8.11 -5.09 -17.64
CA HIS A 4 8.64 -4.42 -18.83
C HIS A 4 7.59 -4.02 -19.87
N ARG A 5 6.33 -4.46 -19.70
CA ARG A 5 5.24 -4.21 -20.66
C ARG A 5 3.95 -3.91 -19.92
N ALA A 6 3.18 -2.95 -20.42
CA ALA A 6 1.82 -2.70 -19.97
C ALA A 6 0.95 -3.95 -20.16
N PHE A 7 -0.04 -4.14 -19.29
CA PHE A 7 -0.91 -5.31 -19.30
C PHE A 7 -1.68 -5.49 -20.62
N ASP A 8 -2.08 -4.39 -21.24
CA ASP A 8 -2.79 -4.42 -22.53
C ASP A 8 -1.93 -4.98 -23.66
N ALA A 9 -0.61 -4.73 -23.62
CA ALA A 9 0.36 -5.24 -24.59
C ALA A 9 0.74 -6.71 -24.36
N VAL A 10 0.26 -7.34 -23.30
CA VAL A 10 0.46 -8.77 -23.02
C VAL A 10 -0.67 -9.59 -23.64
N SER A 11 -0.32 -10.56 -24.48
CA SER A 11 -1.28 -11.53 -25.02
C SER A 11 -1.31 -12.83 -24.23
N VAL A 12 -2.39 -13.60 -24.34
CA VAL A 12 -2.46 -14.98 -23.78
C VAL A 12 -1.35 -15.86 -24.36
N ILE A 13 -1.01 -15.69 -25.65
CA ILE A 13 0.08 -16.44 -26.29
C ILE A 13 1.43 -16.14 -25.63
N ASP A 14 1.68 -14.88 -25.27
CA ASP A 14 2.90 -14.52 -24.54
C ASP A 14 2.97 -15.22 -23.18
N ILE A 15 1.85 -15.28 -22.44
CA ILE A 15 1.77 -15.95 -21.14
C ILE A 15 2.04 -17.44 -21.30
N ILE A 16 1.38 -18.10 -22.26
CA ILE A 16 1.57 -19.52 -22.56
C ILE A 16 3.03 -19.81 -22.89
N ARG A 17 3.64 -19.00 -23.77
CA ARG A 17 5.04 -19.15 -24.17
C ARG A 17 5.98 -18.98 -22.99
N ALA A 18 5.77 -17.96 -22.16
CA ALA A 18 6.61 -17.70 -20.99
C ALA A 18 6.47 -18.78 -19.90
N ALA A 19 5.27 -19.34 -19.73
CA ALA A 19 5.00 -20.40 -18.76
C ALA A 19 5.41 -21.80 -19.24
N GLY A 20 5.72 -21.97 -20.54
CA GLY A 20 6.09 -23.27 -21.10
C GLY A 20 4.94 -24.30 -21.10
N VAL A 21 3.68 -23.83 -21.07
CA VAL A 21 2.49 -24.70 -21.02
C VAL A 21 1.82 -24.79 -22.39
N SER A 22 0.94 -25.79 -22.58
CA SER A 22 0.11 -25.86 -23.79
C SER A 22 -1.07 -24.87 -23.72
N LYS A 23 -1.64 -24.51 -24.88
CA LYS A 23 -2.87 -23.71 -24.94
C LYS A 23 -4.04 -24.40 -24.22
N ALA A 24 -4.19 -25.72 -24.39
CA ALA A 24 -5.22 -26.49 -23.71
C ALA A 24 -5.04 -26.45 -22.18
N SER A 25 -3.80 -26.62 -21.69
CA SER A 25 -3.47 -26.51 -20.27
C SER A 25 -3.77 -25.12 -19.71
N PHE A 26 -3.48 -24.04 -20.46
CA PHE A 26 -3.80 -22.69 -20.02
C PHE A 26 -5.31 -22.49 -19.85
N TYR A 27 -6.10 -22.80 -20.89
CA TYR A 27 -7.55 -22.59 -20.85
C TYR A 27 -8.29 -23.55 -19.92
N PHE A 28 -7.63 -24.63 -19.46
CA PHE A 28 -8.14 -25.46 -18.37
C PHE A 28 -8.16 -24.70 -17.03
N TYR A 29 -7.16 -23.85 -16.76
CA TYR A 29 -7.06 -23.09 -15.50
C TYR A 29 -7.62 -21.67 -15.59
N PHE A 30 -7.45 -20.99 -16.73
CA PHE A 30 -7.79 -19.58 -16.86
C PHE A 30 -8.59 -19.31 -18.13
N ALA A 31 -9.76 -18.67 -17.95
CA ALA A 31 -10.61 -18.27 -19.07
C ALA A 31 -10.00 -17.14 -19.90
N SER A 32 -9.13 -16.30 -19.32
CA SER A 32 -8.55 -15.11 -19.96
C SER A 32 -7.25 -14.67 -19.29
N LYS A 33 -6.53 -13.71 -19.90
CA LYS A 33 -5.37 -13.06 -19.25
C LYS A 33 -5.78 -12.24 -18.02
N GLN A 34 -7.00 -11.71 -18.00
CA GLN A 34 -7.58 -10.99 -16.86
C GLN A 34 -7.80 -11.93 -15.68
N ALA A 35 -8.24 -13.17 -15.92
CA ALA A 35 -8.36 -14.18 -14.88
C ALA A 35 -7.01 -14.52 -14.22
N VAL A 36 -5.92 -14.52 -15.02
CA VAL A 36 -4.56 -14.67 -14.50
C VAL A 36 -4.18 -13.46 -13.63
N LEU A 37 -4.39 -12.23 -14.12
CA LEU A 37 -4.09 -11.02 -13.36
C LEU A 37 -4.89 -10.96 -12.06
N ALA A 38 -6.17 -11.29 -12.09
CA ALA A 38 -7.05 -11.34 -10.93
C ALA A 38 -6.49 -12.25 -9.84
N GLU A 39 -6.00 -13.44 -10.19
CA GLU A 39 -5.43 -14.37 -9.21
C GLU A 39 -4.10 -13.87 -8.64
N LEU A 40 -3.24 -13.26 -9.47
CA LEU A 40 -2.00 -12.64 -9.01
C LEU A 40 -2.28 -11.47 -8.05
N VAL A 41 -3.33 -10.69 -8.32
CA VAL A 41 -3.75 -9.59 -7.43
C VAL A 41 -4.23 -10.13 -6.09
N ARG A 42 -5.09 -11.16 -6.08
CA ARG A 42 -5.54 -11.79 -4.82
C ARG A 42 -4.36 -12.30 -4.00
N GLN A 43 -3.34 -12.87 -4.65
CA GLN A 43 -2.10 -13.30 -3.98
C GLN A 43 -1.33 -12.13 -3.39
N ALA A 44 -1.15 -11.05 -4.16
CA ALA A 44 -0.46 -9.85 -3.71
C ALA A 44 -1.20 -9.19 -2.53
N VAL A 45 -2.52 -9.13 -2.55
CA VAL A 45 -3.29 -8.55 -1.44
C VAL A 45 -3.28 -9.41 -0.20
N ARG A 46 -3.33 -10.75 -0.29
CA ARG A 46 -3.16 -11.58 0.92
C ARG A 46 -1.87 -11.25 1.66
N ARG A 47 -0.77 -11.11 0.94
CA ARG A 47 0.51 -10.65 1.49
C ARG A 47 0.47 -9.19 1.96
N GLY A 48 -0.35 -8.36 1.34
CA GLY A 48 -0.58 -6.98 1.79
C GLY A 48 -1.27 -6.91 3.15
N HIS A 49 -2.22 -7.81 3.43
CA HIS A 49 -2.80 -7.97 4.76
C HIS A 49 -1.76 -8.44 5.78
N GLU A 50 -0.95 -9.44 5.43
CA GLU A 50 0.19 -9.88 6.27
C GLU A 50 1.16 -8.71 6.58
N ALA A 51 1.39 -7.81 5.62
CA ALA A 51 2.20 -6.63 5.83
C ALA A 51 1.54 -5.60 6.75
N ALA A 52 0.21 -5.50 6.78
CA ALA A 52 -0.53 -4.58 7.64
C ALA A 52 -0.68 -5.10 9.09
N ASP A 53 -0.52 -6.40 9.31
CA ASP A 53 -0.69 -7.09 10.60
C ASP A 53 -0.04 -6.39 11.81
N PRO A 54 1.20 -5.85 11.74
CA PRO A 54 1.83 -5.17 12.87
C PRO A 54 1.01 -3.99 13.43
N TRP A 55 0.15 -3.37 12.62
CA TRP A 55 -0.73 -2.30 13.05
C TRP A 55 -2.15 -2.77 13.36
N VAL A 56 -2.74 -3.63 12.52
CA VAL A 56 -4.14 -4.06 12.68
C VAL A 56 -4.33 -5.06 13.82
N SER A 57 -3.30 -5.84 14.17
CA SER A 57 -3.36 -6.90 15.20
C SER A 57 -2.17 -6.82 16.17
N PRO A 58 -2.05 -5.77 17.00
CA PRO A 58 -0.86 -5.52 17.83
C PRO A 58 -0.61 -6.61 18.90
N ASP A 59 -1.64 -7.36 19.30
CA ASP A 59 -1.56 -8.41 20.33
C ASP A 59 -0.74 -9.64 19.89
N ALA A 60 -0.39 -9.77 18.60
CA ALA A 60 0.33 -10.90 18.02
C ALA A 60 1.86 -10.86 18.21
N ALA A 61 2.36 -10.28 19.31
CA ALA A 61 3.78 -9.91 19.56
C ALA A 61 4.28 -8.67 18.79
N GLY A 62 3.37 -7.78 18.40
CA GLY A 62 3.69 -6.52 17.73
C GLY A 62 4.21 -5.42 18.68
N PRO A 63 4.63 -4.26 18.12
CA PRO A 63 5.04 -3.11 18.92
C PRO A 63 3.91 -2.64 19.84
N SER A 64 4.26 -2.24 21.07
CA SER A 64 3.27 -1.66 22.01
C SER A 64 2.80 -0.26 21.60
N ASP A 65 3.57 0.44 20.76
CA ASP A 65 3.21 1.75 20.22
C ASP A 65 2.50 1.59 18.86
N PRO A 66 1.24 2.05 18.72
CA PRO A 66 0.52 2.00 17.45
C PRO A 66 1.21 2.74 16.32
N VAL A 67 2.02 3.77 16.61
CA VAL A 67 2.79 4.49 15.60
C VAL A 67 3.91 3.63 15.03
N GLU A 68 4.58 2.84 15.86
CA GLU A 68 5.64 1.95 15.41
C GLU A 68 5.07 0.79 14.57
N GLY A 69 3.97 0.18 15.02
CA GLY A 69 3.27 -0.87 14.25
C GLY A 69 2.82 -0.35 12.87
N LEU A 70 2.29 0.87 12.82
CA LEU A 70 1.92 1.54 11.56
C LEU A 70 3.12 1.76 10.65
N ARG A 71 4.23 2.29 11.19
CA ARG A 71 5.46 2.53 10.42
C ARG A 71 6.04 1.23 9.86
N GLN A 72 6.03 0.17 10.65
CA GLN A 72 6.43 -1.16 10.22
C GLN A 72 5.53 -1.65 9.08
N GLY A 73 4.20 -1.58 9.25
CA GLY A 73 3.28 -2.05 8.22
C GLY A 73 3.37 -1.24 6.92
N VAL A 74 3.57 0.07 7.01
CA VAL A 74 3.81 0.92 5.83
C VAL A 74 5.12 0.52 5.12
N THR A 75 6.17 0.20 5.88
CA THR A 75 7.47 -0.24 5.36
C THR A 75 7.35 -1.58 4.63
N ASP A 76 6.65 -2.54 5.23
CA ASP A 76 6.41 -3.86 4.65
C ASP A 76 5.49 -3.76 3.42
N GLY A 77 4.49 -2.89 3.46
CA GLY A 77 3.66 -2.52 2.30
C GLY A 77 4.49 -1.94 1.16
N ALA A 78 5.44 -1.04 1.44
CA ALA A 78 6.33 -0.48 0.42
C ALA A 78 7.20 -1.58 -0.25
N ARG A 79 7.69 -2.53 0.55
CA ARG A 79 8.44 -3.69 0.04
C ARG A 79 7.56 -4.55 -0.87
N LEU A 80 6.37 -4.90 -0.40
CA LEU A 80 5.39 -5.69 -1.14
C LEU A 80 5.04 -5.05 -2.49
N TRP A 81 4.73 -3.75 -2.49
CA TRP A 81 4.37 -3.03 -3.70
C TRP A 81 5.50 -3.01 -4.72
N ARG A 82 6.74 -2.81 -4.28
CA ARG A 82 7.92 -2.87 -5.14
C ARG A 82 8.11 -4.27 -5.74
N GLU A 83 8.01 -5.31 -4.93
CA GLU A 83 8.17 -6.71 -5.36
C GLU A 83 7.07 -7.16 -6.34
N ASN A 84 5.87 -6.58 -6.23
CA ASN A 84 4.70 -6.91 -7.04
C ASN A 84 4.31 -5.79 -8.02
N ALA A 85 5.21 -4.84 -8.28
CA ALA A 85 4.91 -3.59 -8.99
C ALA A 85 4.22 -3.81 -10.34
N GLY A 86 4.65 -4.82 -11.11
CA GLY A 86 4.03 -5.12 -12.41
C GLY A 86 2.57 -5.57 -12.30
N VAL A 87 2.23 -6.34 -11.26
CA VAL A 87 0.86 -6.84 -11.03
C VAL A 87 -0.03 -5.73 -10.48
N LEU A 88 0.45 -5.00 -9.47
CA LEU A 88 -0.34 -3.96 -8.81
C LEU A 88 -0.56 -2.75 -9.71
N LYS A 89 0.44 -2.33 -10.49
CA LYS A 89 0.22 -1.29 -11.52
C LYS A 89 -0.76 -1.75 -12.59
N ALA A 90 -0.67 -3.00 -13.03
CA ALA A 90 -1.56 -3.53 -14.07
C ALA A 90 -3.03 -3.46 -13.68
N ILE A 91 -3.39 -3.80 -12.43
CA ILE A 91 -4.80 -3.71 -12.01
C ILE A 91 -5.26 -2.25 -11.86
N VAL A 92 -4.42 -1.38 -11.30
CA VAL A 92 -4.73 0.06 -11.16
C VAL A 92 -4.95 0.72 -12.52
N GLU A 93 -4.10 0.38 -13.51
CA GLU A 93 -4.19 0.92 -14.87
C GLU A 93 -5.34 0.31 -15.68
N SER A 94 -5.80 -0.90 -15.33
CA SER A 94 -6.95 -1.55 -15.97
C SER A 94 -8.31 -1.03 -15.46
N TRP A 95 -8.32 -0.21 -14.40
CA TRP A 95 -9.53 0.28 -13.76
C TRP A 95 -10.52 0.96 -14.73
N GLY A 96 -10.01 1.71 -15.71
CA GLY A 96 -10.84 2.43 -16.67
C GLY A 96 -11.34 1.59 -17.85
N SER A 97 -10.81 0.39 -18.05
CA SER A 97 -11.02 -0.41 -19.28
C SER A 97 -11.61 -1.81 -19.04
N ASP A 98 -11.62 -2.30 -17.80
CA ASP A 98 -12.16 -3.62 -17.45
C ASP A 98 -12.98 -3.59 -16.16
N ASP A 99 -14.29 -3.77 -16.28
CA ASP A 99 -15.23 -3.73 -15.15
C ASP A 99 -15.01 -4.85 -14.12
N GLY A 100 -14.53 -6.02 -14.56
CA GLY A 100 -14.28 -7.16 -13.67
C GLY A 100 -13.06 -6.93 -12.79
N LEU A 101 -11.98 -6.41 -13.38
CA LEU A 101 -10.78 -6.02 -12.64
C LEU A 101 -11.03 -4.81 -11.75
N ARG A 102 -11.84 -3.84 -12.20
CA ARG A 102 -12.28 -2.71 -11.36
C ARG A 102 -13.06 -3.18 -10.13
N ALA A 103 -14.05 -4.07 -10.33
CA ALA A 103 -14.83 -4.63 -9.23
C ALA A 103 -13.95 -5.41 -8.25
N LEU A 104 -13.01 -6.22 -8.77
CA LEU A 104 -12.03 -6.92 -7.93
C LEU A 104 -11.18 -5.93 -7.13
N TRP A 105 -10.65 -4.88 -7.74
CA TRP A 105 -9.79 -3.93 -7.01
C TRP A 105 -10.57 -3.19 -5.92
N LEU A 106 -11.81 -2.77 -6.20
CA LEU A 106 -12.70 -2.16 -5.21
C LEU A 106 -12.94 -3.07 -4.01
N ASP A 107 -13.34 -4.32 -4.24
CA ASP A 107 -13.54 -5.33 -3.18
C ASP A 107 -12.28 -5.51 -2.34
N GLN A 108 -11.14 -5.56 -3.03
CA GLN A 108 -9.88 -5.80 -2.39
C GLN A 108 -9.39 -4.61 -1.55
N MET A 109 -9.63 -3.38 -2.00
CA MET A 109 -9.37 -2.16 -1.23
C MET A 109 -10.36 -1.96 -0.06
N ASN A 110 -11.61 -2.41 -0.21
CA ASN A 110 -12.57 -2.44 0.89
C ASN A 110 -12.09 -3.36 2.03
N SER A 111 -11.50 -4.51 1.71
CA SER A 111 -10.98 -5.41 2.77
C SER A 111 -9.92 -4.75 3.68
N PHE A 112 -9.07 -3.87 3.14
CA PHE A 112 -8.14 -3.08 3.95
C PHE A 112 -8.84 -1.98 4.74
N THR A 113 -9.86 -1.35 4.14
CA THR A 113 -10.69 -0.35 4.82
C THR A 113 -11.36 -0.94 6.04
N ASP A 114 -11.99 -2.11 5.91
CA ASP A 114 -12.70 -2.78 7.00
C ASP A 114 -11.74 -3.17 8.15
N ALA A 115 -10.53 -3.63 7.81
CA ALA A 115 -9.49 -3.92 8.80
C ALA A 115 -9.04 -2.65 9.55
N ALA A 116 -8.85 -1.55 8.84
CA ALA A 116 -8.48 -0.27 9.44
C ALA A 116 -9.59 0.30 10.33
N VAL A 117 -10.86 0.18 9.91
CA VAL A 117 -12.03 0.59 10.70
C VAL A 117 -12.09 -0.18 12.01
N THR A 118 -11.99 -1.51 11.92
CA THR A 118 -11.96 -2.39 13.11
C THR A 118 -10.85 -1.96 14.07
N ARG A 119 -9.65 -1.67 13.54
CA ARG A 119 -8.51 -1.24 14.33
C ARG A 119 -8.71 0.14 14.97
N ILE A 120 -9.32 1.10 14.26
CA ILE A 120 -9.60 2.45 14.78
C ILE A 120 -10.68 2.40 15.85
N GLU A 121 -11.74 1.62 15.66
CA GLU A 121 -12.83 1.47 16.64
C GLU A 121 -12.35 0.80 17.94
N ALA A 122 -11.35 -0.07 17.85
CA ALA A 122 -10.70 -0.68 19.00
C ALA A 122 -9.71 0.26 19.73
N ASP A 123 -9.51 1.49 19.25
CA ASP A 123 -8.52 2.45 19.76
C ASP A 123 -9.17 3.67 20.44
N PRO A 124 -9.23 3.70 21.79
CA PRO A 124 -9.83 4.82 22.51
C PRO A 124 -9.05 6.14 22.41
N GLU A 125 -7.78 6.12 22.00
CA GLU A 125 -7.01 7.35 21.74
C GLU A 125 -7.44 7.91 20.38
N ALA A 126 -7.46 7.07 19.34
CA ALA A 126 -7.84 7.50 18.00
C ALA A 126 -9.29 8.01 17.94
N LEU A 127 -10.25 7.27 18.51
CA LEU A 127 -11.66 7.68 18.53
C LEU A 127 -11.88 9.02 19.24
N ARG A 128 -11.14 9.25 20.33
CA ARG A 128 -11.22 10.51 21.08
C ARG A 128 -10.72 11.69 20.25
N HIS A 129 -9.64 11.49 19.49
CA HIS A 129 -9.10 12.53 18.62
C HIS A 129 -10.01 12.81 17.42
N LEU A 130 -10.55 11.77 16.78
CA LEU A 130 -11.47 11.90 15.65
C LEU A 130 -12.78 12.61 16.01
N GLY A 131 -13.19 12.59 17.29
CA GLY A 131 -14.22 13.49 17.81
C GLY A 131 -15.58 13.39 17.09
N GLY A 132 -15.93 12.21 16.57
CA GLY A 132 -17.20 11.96 15.86
C GLY A 132 -17.13 12.13 14.33
N VAL A 133 -15.93 12.31 13.76
CA VAL A 133 -15.71 12.15 12.31
C VAL A 133 -16.06 10.72 11.87
N ASP A 134 -16.56 10.59 10.65
CA ASP A 134 -16.90 9.30 10.03
C ASP A 134 -15.66 8.41 9.87
N VAL A 135 -15.55 7.39 10.73
CA VAL A 135 -14.43 6.44 10.76
C VAL A 135 -14.32 5.67 9.44
N GLN A 136 -15.44 5.29 8.81
CA GLN A 136 -15.43 4.57 7.54
C GLN A 136 -14.83 5.44 6.43
N ALA A 137 -15.29 6.69 6.32
CA ALA A 137 -14.79 7.63 5.33
C ALA A 137 -13.31 7.99 5.58
N THR A 138 -12.92 8.19 6.84
CA THR A 138 -11.52 8.45 7.21
C THR A 138 -10.61 7.28 6.87
N ALA A 139 -10.98 6.05 7.25
CA ALA A 139 -10.20 4.86 6.95
C ALA A 139 -10.08 4.64 5.43
N ALA A 140 -11.19 4.74 4.69
CA ALA A 140 -11.18 4.61 3.24
C ALA A 140 -10.27 5.64 2.58
N GLY A 141 -10.35 6.91 3.02
CA GLY A 141 -9.50 7.99 2.50
C GLY A 141 -8.01 7.71 2.71
N LEU A 142 -7.61 7.25 3.88
CA LEU A 142 -6.22 6.91 4.20
C LEU A 142 -5.74 5.66 3.43
N THR A 143 -6.61 4.65 3.27
CA THR A 143 -6.30 3.44 2.49
C THR A 143 -6.08 3.78 1.01
N TRP A 144 -6.93 4.61 0.40
CA TRP A 144 -6.76 5.06 -1.00
C TRP A 144 -5.57 6.01 -1.18
N LEU A 145 -5.25 6.85 -0.18
CA LEU A 145 -4.00 7.60 -0.18
C LEU A 145 -2.80 6.65 -0.20
N GLY A 146 -2.81 5.61 0.63
CA GLY A 146 -1.81 4.53 0.66
C GLY A 146 -1.60 3.91 -0.72
N GLU A 147 -2.67 3.37 -1.30
CA GLU A 147 -2.65 2.80 -2.65
C GLU A 147 -2.01 3.74 -3.66
N ARG A 148 -2.45 4.99 -3.70
CA ARG A 148 -1.97 5.94 -4.70
C ARG A 148 -0.48 6.24 -4.53
N LEU A 149 -0.01 6.44 -3.31
CA LEU A 149 1.41 6.72 -3.07
C LEU A 149 2.29 5.50 -3.34
N TYR A 150 1.83 4.29 -3.03
CA TYR A 150 2.52 3.08 -3.42
C TYR A 150 2.58 2.88 -4.94
N TYR A 151 1.49 3.19 -5.66
CA TYR A 151 1.49 3.19 -7.12
C TYR A 151 2.54 4.16 -7.68
N LEU A 152 2.58 5.40 -7.18
CA LEU A 152 3.56 6.41 -7.62
C LEU A 152 5.00 5.96 -7.36
N ALA A 153 5.27 5.36 -6.19
CA ALA A 153 6.56 4.78 -5.87
C ALA A 153 6.93 3.62 -6.81
N ALA A 154 6.00 2.70 -7.08
CA ALA A 154 6.19 1.59 -8.01
C ALA A 154 6.33 2.03 -9.48
N ALA A 155 5.85 3.23 -9.80
CA ALA A 155 6.03 3.90 -11.09
C ALA A 155 7.31 4.75 -11.15
N GLY A 156 8.06 4.88 -10.05
CA GLY A 156 9.27 5.69 -9.98
C GLY A 156 9.00 7.19 -10.11
N VAL A 157 7.85 7.67 -9.61
CA VAL A 157 7.45 9.08 -9.70
C VAL A 157 7.94 9.85 -8.47
N PRO A 158 8.79 10.89 -8.64
CA PRO A 158 9.21 11.73 -7.54
C PRO A 158 8.06 12.52 -6.89
N PRO A 159 8.13 12.80 -5.57
CA PRO A 159 9.23 12.46 -4.65
C PRO A 159 9.09 11.06 -4.02
N PHE A 160 8.14 10.24 -4.49
CA PHE A 160 7.80 8.95 -3.86
C PHE A 160 8.66 7.78 -4.37
N ASP A 161 9.54 8.02 -5.34
CA ASP A 161 10.62 7.12 -5.71
C ASP A 161 11.67 6.98 -4.58
N ASP A 162 11.75 7.95 -3.67
CA ASP A 162 12.44 7.82 -2.38
C ASP A 162 11.55 7.07 -1.37
N GLN A 163 12.00 5.87 -0.99
CA GLN A 163 11.29 5.01 -0.05
C GLN A 163 11.14 5.65 1.34
N THR A 164 12.11 6.45 1.78
CA THR A 164 12.05 7.14 3.08
C THR A 164 10.95 8.19 3.05
N VAL A 165 10.89 8.99 1.98
CA VAL A 165 9.85 10.00 1.78
C VAL A 165 8.46 9.36 1.74
N LEU A 166 8.31 8.24 1.03
CA LEU A 166 7.05 7.48 0.97
C LEU A 166 6.60 7.02 2.36
N ILE A 167 7.49 6.35 3.11
CA ILE A 167 7.17 5.78 4.43
C ILE A 167 6.84 6.91 5.42
N ASP A 168 7.64 7.97 5.43
CA ASP A 168 7.42 9.12 6.32
C ASP A 168 6.10 9.82 6.01
N THR A 169 5.79 10.03 4.72
CA THR A 169 4.55 10.68 4.30
C THR A 169 3.33 9.89 4.71
N LEU A 170 3.32 8.57 4.44
CA LEU A 170 2.19 7.71 4.79
C LEU A 170 2.04 7.57 6.30
N THR A 171 3.13 7.30 7.02
CA THR A 171 3.10 7.21 8.49
C THR A 171 2.56 8.51 9.08
N ASN A 172 3.08 9.66 8.66
CA ASN A 172 2.62 10.96 9.15
C ASN A 172 1.15 11.23 8.81
N ALA A 173 0.67 10.88 7.61
CA ALA A 173 -0.73 11.08 7.23
C ALA A 173 -1.68 10.30 8.16
N TRP A 174 -1.36 9.03 8.43
CA TRP A 174 -2.12 8.20 9.35
C TRP A 174 -2.01 8.71 10.80
N THR A 175 -0.81 9.00 11.31
CA THR A 175 -0.65 9.43 12.72
C THR A 175 -1.23 10.81 13.00
N ALA A 176 -1.11 11.75 12.05
CA ALA A 176 -1.67 13.07 12.20
C ALA A 176 -3.20 13.03 12.18
N THR A 177 -3.78 12.17 11.33
CA THR A 177 -5.23 12.01 11.22
C THR A 177 -5.81 11.30 12.44
N LEU A 178 -5.15 10.25 12.94
CA LEU A 178 -5.69 9.43 14.02
C LEU A 178 -5.36 9.98 15.41
N TYR A 179 -4.21 10.61 15.62
CA TYR A 179 -3.73 10.96 16.96
C TYR A 179 -3.33 12.43 17.11
N GLY A 180 -3.39 13.22 16.05
CA GLY A 180 -2.85 14.59 16.06
C GLY A 180 -1.33 14.65 16.26
N ARG A 181 -0.63 13.51 16.08
CA ARG A 181 0.82 13.38 16.26
C ARG A 181 1.52 13.43 14.90
N ARG A 182 2.59 14.23 14.78
CA ARG A 182 3.57 14.03 13.71
C ARG A 182 4.35 12.75 14.03
N ALA A 183 4.51 11.86 13.05
CA ALA A 183 5.49 10.78 13.15
C ALA A 183 6.86 11.44 13.37
N ALA A 184 7.54 11.11 14.47
CA ALA A 184 8.77 11.81 14.85
C ALA A 184 9.78 11.79 13.70
N ASP A 185 10.29 12.95 13.31
CA ASP A 185 11.28 13.08 12.24
C ASP A 185 12.50 12.21 12.58
N GLY A 186 12.76 11.17 11.79
CA GLY A 186 13.96 10.33 11.89
C GLY A 186 15.28 11.05 11.57
N ARG A 187 15.31 12.39 11.60
CA ARG A 187 16.54 13.17 11.47
C ARG A 187 17.20 13.31 12.84
N PRO A 188 18.49 12.97 13.00
CA PRO A 188 19.21 13.40 14.17
C PRO A 188 19.12 14.92 14.26
N ALA A 189 18.78 15.44 15.46
CA ALA A 189 18.69 16.86 15.74
C ALA A 189 19.92 17.57 15.15
N GLY A 190 19.66 18.49 14.22
CA GLY A 190 20.69 19.21 13.49
C GLY A 190 21.73 19.80 14.44
N GLY A 191 22.99 19.60 14.08
CA GLY A 191 24.14 20.12 14.80
C GLY A 191 23.99 21.62 15.03
N ALA A 192 24.37 22.03 16.25
CA ALA A 192 24.47 23.42 16.63
C ALA A 192 25.20 24.22 15.55
N ILE A 193 24.50 25.17 14.94
CA ILE A 193 25.15 26.31 14.32
C ILE A 193 25.77 27.07 15.48
N VAL A 194 27.09 26.94 15.62
CA VAL A 194 27.86 27.75 16.55
C VAL A 194 27.82 29.17 16.01
N ASP A 195 27.15 30.06 16.75
CA ASP A 195 27.21 31.49 16.57
C ASP A 195 28.67 31.96 16.55
N GLY A 196 29.14 32.34 15.37
CA GLY A 196 30.35 33.13 15.20
C GLY A 196 30.05 34.56 15.63
N HIS A 197 30.31 34.86 16.90
CA HIS A 197 30.23 36.20 17.47
C HIS A 197 31.23 37.14 16.77
N GLU A 198 30.72 38.29 16.32
CA GLU A 198 31.50 39.44 15.85
C GLU A 198 32.51 39.93 16.91
N GLY A 199 33.67 40.46 16.47
CA GLY A 199 34.46 41.36 17.32
C GLY A 199 35.93 41.62 16.92
N ARG A 200 36.11 42.66 16.10
CA ARG A 200 37.32 43.49 15.83
C ARG A 200 38.38 43.00 14.84
#